data_AF-A0A2N0L180-F1
#
_entry.id   AF-A0A2N0L180-F1
#
_cell.length_a   1.000
_cell.length_b   1.000
_cell.length_c   1.000
_cell.angle_alpha   90.00
_cell.angle_beta   90.00
_cell.angle_gamma   90.00
#
_symmetry.space_group_name_H-M   'P 1'
#
loop_
_entity.id
_entity.type
_entity.pdbx_description
1 polymer ?
#
loop_
_entity_poly.entity_id
_entity_poly.type
_entity_poly.pdbx_seq_one_letter_code
_entity_poly.pdbx_strand_id
1 'polypeptide(L)'
;MHIFMAQQAAETLDWGFAYDCVGSFYLGSTAPDIRAMTKWPRDRTHFVDLSVQTVGEGARRMFEIHPELNDPSALNATTRAFMLGYISHLVADEVWITTMFRPHFDPSQPDSRVTSSQSEAHIWDRALQLEMDRRAADPMDGFAMATKAIDCSDQALEVGFLETEILVEWRGWVQGFLGREFTWERLKRALNRMYRDNDDVQSEVDRFLEQMPFSMEKVYEKVPEEKLAAYQERALEETVSLAREYLIGT
;
A
#
# COMPACT_ATOMS: atom_id res chain seq x y z
N MET A 1 6.43 -1.80 -1.43
CA MET A 1 6.33 -0.45 -0.86
C MET A 1 5.66 -0.51 0.50
N HIS A 2 4.41 -0.99 0.65
CA HIS A 2 3.76 -1.01 1.97
C HIS A 2 4.53 -1.74 3.07
N ILE A 3 5.07 -2.93 2.82
CA ILE A 3 5.91 -3.63 3.81
C ILE A 3 7.14 -2.82 4.20
N PHE A 4 7.77 -2.14 3.23
CA PHE A 4 8.93 -1.29 3.48
C PHE A 4 8.54 -0.08 4.34
N MET A 5 7.45 0.63 3.98
CA MET A 5 6.94 1.76 4.78
C MET A 5 6.55 1.33 6.19
N ALA A 6 5.90 0.18 6.33
CA ALA A 6 5.56 -0.40 7.61
C ALA A 6 6.82 -0.68 8.43
N GLN A 7 7.85 -1.29 7.84
CA GLN A 7 9.12 -1.53 8.53
C GLN A 7 9.78 -0.23 9.02
N GLN A 8 9.83 0.80 8.17
CA GLN A 8 10.37 2.11 8.57
C GLN A 8 9.58 2.73 9.74
N ALA A 9 8.25 2.61 9.72
CA ALA A 9 7.41 3.06 10.83
C ALA A 9 7.67 2.27 12.12
N ALA A 10 7.80 0.95 12.03
CA ALA A 10 8.12 0.10 13.18
C ALA A 10 9.49 0.43 13.78
N GLU A 11 10.51 0.64 12.94
CA GLU A 11 11.84 1.08 13.36
C GLU A 11 11.78 2.44 14.09
N THR A 12 10.99 3.39 13.57
CA THR A 12 10.82 4.72 14.19
C THR A 12 10.04 4.69 15.50
N LEU A 13 9.13 3.73 15.65
CA LEU A 13 8.37 3.48 16.88
C LEU A 13 9.17 2.67 17.93
N ASP A 14 10.43 2.34 17.64
CA ASP A 14 11.30 1.48 18.46
C ASP A 14 10.75 0.06 18.67
N TRP A 15 10.11 -0.49 17.63
CA TRP A 15 9.65 -1.88 17.46
C TRP A 15 8.69 -2.48 18.50
N GLY A 16 8.67 -2.01 19.75
CA GLY A 16 7.78 -2.41 20.84
C GLY A 16 7.42 -3.90 20.84
N PHE A 17 6.14 -4.20 21.08
CA PHE A 17 5.59 -5.55 20.94
C PHE A 17 5.43 -5.99 19.47
N ALA A 18 5.53 -5.07 18.50
CA ALA A 18 5.37 -5.41 17.09
C ALA A 18 6.53 -6.30 16.59
N TYR A 19 7.70 -6.23 17.24
CA TYR A 19 8.83 -7.11 16.96
C TYR A 19 8.49 -8.60 17.13
N ASP A 20 7.85 -8.92 18.25
CA ASP A 20 7.48 -10.31 18.58
C ASP A 20 6.38 -10.85 17.64
N CYS A 21 5.65 -9.95 16.97
CA CYS A 21 4.55 -10.26 16.04
C CYS A 21 4.77 -9.66 14.64
N VAL A 22 6.02 -9.54 14.20
CA VAL A 22 6.39 -8.84 12.95
C VAL A 22 5.71 -9.40 11.71
N GLY A 23 5.48 -10.72 11.68
CA GLY A 23 4.73 -11.38 10.60
C GLY A 23 3.31 -10.84 10.44
N SER A 24 2.60 -10.67 11.56
CA SER A 24 1.24 -10.13 11.60
C SER A 24 1.22 -8.65 11.23
N PHE A 25 2.23 -7.90 11.66
CA PHE A 25 2.40 -6.50 11.27
C PHE A 25 2.58 -6.35 9.75
N TYR A 26 3.48 -7.10 9.13
CA TYR A 26 3.63 -7.06 7.67
C TYR A 26 2.39 -7.56 6.94
N LEU A 27 1.73 -8.62 7.42
CA LEU A 27 0.47 -9.08 6.86
C LEU A 27 -0.58 -7.98 6.89
N GLY A 28 -0.73 -7.28 8.03
CA GLY A 28 -1.59 -6.12 8.19
C GLY A 28 -1.31 -5.01 7.18
N SER A 29 -0.02 -4.71 6.94
CA SER A 29 0.40 -3.69 5.95
C SER A 29 0.04 -4.00 4.50
N THR A 30 -0.40 -5.22 4.22
CA THR A 30 -0.83 -5.64 2.88
C THR A 30 -2.31 -5.98 2.81
N ALA A 31 -2.96 -6.25 3.95
CA ALA A 31 -4.31 -6.78 3.99
C ALA A 31 -5.38 -5.92 3.29
N PRO A 32 -5.31 -4.57 3.26
CA PRO A 32 -6.29 -3.81 2.49
C PRO A 32 -6.29 -4.14 0.99
N ASP A 33 -5.16 -4.59 0.45
CA ASP A 33 -5.02 -5.00 -0.96
C ASP A 33 -5.62 -6.38 -1.29
N ILE A 34 -6.21 -7.09 -0.32
CA ILE A 34 -6.95 -8.35 -0.50
C ILE A 34 -7.97 -8.27 -1.64
N ARG A 35 -8.49 -7.07 -1.90
CA ARG A 35 -9.36 -6.77 -3.04
C ARG A 35 -8.79 -7.17 -4.40
N ALA A 36 -7.47 -7.27 -4.54
CA ALA A 36 -6.83 -7.80 -5.74
C ALA A 36 -7.29 -9.23 -6.06
N MET A 37 -7.55 -10.04 -5.02
CA MET A 37 -8.08 -11.39 -5.13
C MET A 37 -9.62 -11.40 -5.08
N THR A 38 -10.24 -10.71 -4.12
CA THR A 38 -11.69 -10.82 -3.86
C THR A 38 -12.56 -9.98 -4.80
N LYS A 39 -11.97 -9.02 -5.50
CA LYS A 39 -12.66 -8.01 -6.33
C LYS A 39 -13.63 -7.12 -5.55
N TRP A 40 -13.49 -7.06 -4.22
CA TRP A 40 -14.29 -6.19 -3.38
C TRP A 40 -14.07 -4.70 -3.71
N PRO A 41 -15.08 -3.86 -3.45
CA PRO A 41 -14.91 -2.41 -3.58
C PRO A 41 -13.85 -1.91 -2.58
N ARG A 42 -13.24 -0.77 -2.89
CA ARG A 42 -12.12 -0.22 -2.11
C ARG A 42 -12.54 0.12 -0.69
N ASP A 43 -13.67 0.78 -0.53
CA ASP A 43 -14.25 1.21 0.74
C ASP A 43 -14.48 0.06 1.74
N ARG A 44 -14.70 -1.17 1.26
CA ARG A 44 -14.82 -2.35 2.15
C ARG A 44 -13.55 -2.68 2.95
N THR A 45 -12.38 -2.31 2.41
CA THR A 45 -11.07 -2.66 3.01
C THR A 45 -10.27 -1.42 3.38
N HIS A 46 -10.45 -0.33 2.66
CA HIS A 46 -9.75 0.93 2.94
C HIS A 46 -10.62 1.89 3.76
N PHE A 47 -11.90 1.59 3.94
CA PHE A 47 -12.88 2.38 4.69
C PHE A 47 -13.15 3.79 4.13
N VAL A 48 -12.47 4.16 3.04
CA VAL A 48 -12.65 5.37 2.24
C VAL A 48 -12.51 5.08 0.74
N ASP A 49 -13.05 5.98 -0.09
CA ASP A 49 -12.83 5.99 -1.53
C ASP A 49 -11.66 6.93 -1.92
N LEU A 50 -11.51 7.23 -3.22
CA LEU A 50 -10.45 8.13 -3.71
C LEU A 50 -10.72 9.62 -3.42
N SER A 51 -11.90 9.95 -2.87
CA SER A 51 -12.29 11.30 -2.47
C SER A 51 -11.83 11.68 -1.06
N VAL A 52 -11.06 10.82 -0.38
CA VAL A 52 -10.44 11.10 0.93
C VAL A 52 -9.76 12.47 0.97
N GLN A 53 -10.11 13.31 1.94
CA GLN A 53 -9.59 14.68 2.01
C GLN A 53 -8.41 14.81 2.98
N THR A 54 -8.45 14.05 4.06
CA THR A 54 -7.49 14.10 5.16
C THR A 54 -6.91 12.72 5.43
N VAL A 55 -5.64 12.69 5.85
CA VAL A 55 -4.96 11.45 6.25
C VAL A 55 -5.54 10.97 7.59
N GLY A 56 -5.66 9.65 7.74
CA GLY A 56 -6.28 8.97 8.88
C GLY A 56 -7.81 8.77 8.76
N GLU A 57 -8.46 9.18 7.67
CA GLU A 57 -9.93 8.99 7.51
C GLU A 57 -10.33 7.52 7.49
N GLY A 58 -9.60 6.68 6.75
CA GLY A 58 -9.85 5.24 6.68
C GLY A 58 -9.68 4.56 8.03
N ALA A 59 -8.64 4.90 8.79
CA ALA A 59 -8.42 4.34 10.12
C ALA A 59 -9.52 4.77 11.11
N ARG A 60 -9.89 6.06 11.13
CA ARG A 60 -11.00 6.56 11.95
C ARG A 60 -12.30 5.84 11.60
N ARG A 61 -12.60 5.72 10.31
CA ARG A 61 -13.82 5.05 9.83
C ARG A 61 -13.83 3.56 10.15
N MET A 62 -12.68 2.89 10.05
CA MET A 62 -12.51 1.50 10.49
C MET A 62 -12.87 1.34 11.96
N PHE A 63 -12.35 2.19 12.84
CA PHE A 63 -12.64 2.14 14.29
C PHE A 63 -14.07 2.56 14.64
N GLU A 64 -14.70 3.42 13.87
CA GLU A 64 -16.13 3.72 14.01
C GLU A 64 -17.02 2.49 13.72
N ILE A 65 -16.64 1.68 12.73
CA ILE A 65 -17.39 0.49 12.30
C ILE A 65 -17.03 -0.73 13.17
N HIS A 66 -15.77 -0.83 13.60
CA HIS A 66 -15.19 -1.91 14.39
C HIS A 66 -14.59 -1.37 15.70
N PRO A 67 -15.43 -0.85 16.62
CA PRO A 67 -14.97 -0.23 17.86
C PRO A 67 -14.20 -1.19 18.77
N GLU A 68 -14.44 -2.50 18.65
CA GLU A 68 -13.70 -3.56 19.34
C GLU A 68 -12.20 -3.56 19.02
N LEU A 69 -11.79 -2.97 17.90
CA LEU A 69 -10.38 -2.86 17.49
C LEU A 69 -9.70 -1.58 17.97
N ASN A 70 -10.48 -0.61 18.50
CA ASN A 70 -9.97 0.70 18.93
C ASN A 70 -9.41 0.72 20.36
N ASP A 71 -9.44 -0.41 21.07
CA ASP A 71 -8.79 -0.58 22.36
C ASP A 71 -7.63 -1.58 22.25
N PRO A 72 -6.42 -1.12 21.90
CA PRO A 72 -5.26 -2.01 21.78
C PRO A 72 -4.84 -2.69 23.10
N SER A 73 -5.35 -2.26 24.26
CA SER A 73 -5.10 -2.94 25.53
C SER A 73 -5.97 -4.21 25.69
N ALA A 74 -7.13 -4.24 25.02
CA ALA A 74 -8.02 -5.39 24.98
C ALA A 74 -7.66 -6.43 23.89
N LEU A 75 -6.79 -6.05 22.95
CA LEU A 75 -6.36 -6.93 21.86
C LEU A 75 -5.16 -7.80 22.25
N ASN A 76 -5.12 -9.01 21.69
CA ASN A 76 -3.92 -9.84 21.74
C ASN A 76 -2.77 -9.22 20.91
N ALA A 77 -1.53 -9.63 21.18
CA ALA A 77 -0.35 -9.03 20.53
C ALA A 77 -0.37 -9.19 19.00
N THR A 78 -0.83 -10.33 18.49
CA THR A 78 -0.96 -10.64 17.07
C THR A 78 -1.91 -9.68 16.35
N THR A 79 -3.14 -9.52 16.87
CA THR A 79 -4.15 -8.61 16.33
C THR A 79 -3.66 -7.17 16.43
N ARG A 80 -3.08 -6.76 17.56
CA ARG A 80 -2.56 -5.41 17.74
C ARG A 80 -1.45 -5.08 16.73
N ALA A 81 -0.54 -6.00 16.48
CA ALA A 81 0.51 -5.84 15.47
C ALA A 81 -0.09 -5.77 14.07
N PHE A 82 -1.05 -6.63 13.75
CA PHE A 82 -1.77 -6.56 12.48
C PHE A 82 -2.46 -5.20 12.28
N MET A 83 -3.13 -4.66 13.31
CA MET A 83 -3.79 -3.36 13.22
C MET A 83 -2.81 -2.22 12.96
N LEU A 84 -1.64 -2.22 13.61
CA LEU A 84 -0.59 -1.24 13.31
C LEU A 84 -0.13 -1.30 11.85
N GLY A 85 0.04 -2.50 11.30
CA GLY A 85 0.35 -2.69 9.89
C GLY A 85 -0.77 -2.17 9.00
N TYR A 86 -2.02 -2.49 9.34
CA TYR A 86 -3.20 -2.07 8.60
C TYR A 86 -3.30 -0.54 8.54
N ILE A 87 -3.11 0.14 9.68
CA ILE A 87 -3.05 1.61 9.77
C ILE A 87 -1.97 2.17 8.84
N SER A 88 -0.76 1.59 8.86
CA SER A 88 0.34 2.02 7.98
C SER A 88 -0.05 1.95 6.51
N HIS A 89 -0.77 0.90 6.08
CA HIS A 89 -1.26 0.81 4.72
C HIS A 89 -2.24 1.93 4.39
N LEU A 90 -3.28 2.11 5.22
CA LEU A 90 -4.31 3.13 4.99
C LEU A 90 -3.69 4.52 4.86
N VAL A 91 -2.78 4.86 5.78
CA VAL A 91 -2.06 6.13 5.75
C VAL A 91 -1.23 6.28 4.47
N ALA A 92 -0.43 5.27 4.11
CA ALA A 92 0.40 5.33 2.91
C ALA A 92 -0.43 5.57 1.64
N ASP A 93 -1.60 4.96 1.54
CA ASP A 93 -2.53 5.13 0.42
C ASP A 93 -3.19 6.51 0.42
N GLU A 94 -3.61 7.01 1.57
CA GLU A 94 -4.24 8.33 1.69
C GLU A 94 -3.25 9.48 1.43
N VAL A 95 -2.00 9.33 1.89
CA VAL A 95 -0.92 10.26 1.55
C VAL A 95 -0.66 10.22 0.05
N TRP A 96 -0.63 9.04 -0.58
CA TRP A 96 -0.45 8.93 -2.03
C TRP A 96 -1.59 9.64 -2.78
N ILE A 97 -2.84 9.40 -2.36
CA ILE A 97 -4.01 10.02 -2.98
C ILE A 97 -3.93 11.55 -2.91
N THR A 98 -3.62 12.08 -1.73
CA THR A 98 -3.67 13.53 -1.47
C THR A 98 -2.45 14.28 -1.99
N THR A 99 -1.29 13.63 -2.13
CA THR A 99 -0.03 14.29 -2.51
C THR A 99 0.51 13.93 -3.88
N MET A 100 0.13 12.77 -4.44
CA MET A 100 0.64 12.27 -5.71
C MET A 100 -0.47 12.09 -6.75
N PHE A 101 -1.48 11.25 -6.46
CA PHE A 101 -2.53 10.95 -7.43
C PHE A 101 -3.37 12.15 -7.78
N ARG A 102 -3.99 12.80 -6.80
CA ARG A 102 -4.90 13.94 -7.04
C ARG A 102 -4.19 15.13 -7.69
N PRO A 103 -3.00 15.55 -7.25
CA PRO A 103 -2.32 16.70 -7.84
C PRO A 103 -1.76 16.47 -9.24
N HIS A 104 -1.59 15.23 -9.70
CA HIS A 104 -0.84 14.93 -10.93
C HIS A 104 -1.54 14.00 -11.92
N PHE A 105 -2.44 13.13 -11.47
CA PHE A 105 -2.99 12.03 -12.27
C PHE A 105 -4.52 11.97 -12.30
N ASP A 106 -5.22 12.68 -11.41
CA ASP A 106 -6.68 12.62 -11.33
C ASP A 106 -7.36 13.17 -12.60
N PRO A 107 -8.11 12.33 -13.35
CA PRO A 107 -8.79 12.74 -14.57
C PRO A 107 -9.87 13.80 -14.36
N SER A 108 -10.39 13.94 -13.13
CA SER A 108 -11.35 14.98 -12.77
C SER A 108 -10.72 16.37 -12.59
N GLN A 109 -9.38 16.45 -12.56
CA GLN A 109 -8.61 17.68 -12.42
C GLN A 109 -7.69 17.91 -13.64
N PRO A 110 -8.26 18.23 -14.83
CA PRO A 110 -7.49 18.31 -16.07
C PRO A 110 -6.41 19.39 -16.05
N ASP A 111 -6.59 20.46 -15.26
CA ASP A 111 -5.65 21.58 -15.21
C ASP A 111 -4.36 21.26 -14.42
N SER A 112 -4.44 20.34 -13.44
CA SER A 112 -3.28 19.91 -12.64
C SER A 112 -2.64 18.64 -13.21
N ARG A 113 -3.37 17.87 -14.02
CA ARG A 113 -2.90 16.60 -14.57
C ARG A 113 -1.69 16.80 -15.50
N VAL A 114 -0.63 16.02 -15.27
CA VAL A 114 0.64 16.14 -16.01
C VAL A 114 0.68 15.32 -17.31
N THR A 115 -0.37 14.54 -17.57
CA THR A 115 -0.49 13.63 -18.72
C THR A 115 -1.60 14.03 -19.68
N SER A 116 -1.47 13.58 -20.92
CA SER A 116 -2.37 13.95 -22.02
C SER A 116 -3.68 13.14 -22.00
N SER A 117 -3.65 11.93 -21.46
CA SER A 117 -4.80 11.02 -21.38
C SER A 117 -4.95 10.40 -19.98
N GLN A 118 -6.13 9.81 -19.74
CA GLN A 118 -6.40 9.06 -18.51
C GLN A 118 -5.57 7.77 -18.44
N SER A 119 -5.40 7.06 -19.56
CA SER A 119 -4.57 5.85 -19.61
C SER A 119 -3.11 6.18 -19.30
N GLU A 120 -2.56 7.26 -19.89
CA GLU A 120 -1.19 7.73 -19.60
C GLU A 120 -1.06 8.10 -18.11
N ALA A 121 -2.07 8.75 -17.52
CA ALA A 121 -2.09 9.05 -16.08
C ALA A 121 -1.97 7.79 -15.21
N HIS A 122 -2.77 6.76 -15.52
CA HIS A 122 -2.73 5.50 -14.77
C HIS A 122 -1.43 4.70 -15.01
N ILE A 123 -0.84 4.79 -16.21
CA ILE A 123 0.47 4.20 -16.50
C ILE A 123 1.53 4.86 -15.62
N TRP A 124 1.58 6.18 -15.58
CA TRP A 124 2.58 6.93 -14.81
C TRP A 124 2.41 6.75 -13.31
N ASP A 125 1.18 6.85 -12.81
CA ASP A 125 0.82 6.58 -11.41
C ASP A 125 1.30 5.19 -10.97
N ARG A 126 0.99 4.15 -11.76
CA ARG A 126 1.39 2.78 -11.45
C ARG A 126 2.89 2.55 -11.64
N ALA A 127 3.52 3.20 -12.60
CA ALA A 127 4.95 3.09 -12.82
C ALA A 127 5.76 3.66 -11.64
N LEU A 128 5.34 4.80 -11.09
CA LEU A 128 5.95 5.37 -9.89
C LEU A 128 5.79 4.46 -8.66
N GLN A 129 4.61 3.88 -8.45
CA GLN A 129 4.38 2.90 -7.38
C GLN A 129 5.27 1.65 -7.53
N LEU A 130 5.42 1.13 -8.76
CA LEU A 130 6.29 -0.01 -9.06
C LEU A 130 7.78 0.33 -8.90
N GLU A 131 8.17 1.55 -9.24
CA GLU A 131 9.54 2.01 -9.04
C GLU A 131 9.88 2.11 -7.55
N MET A 132 8.94 2.55 -6.70
CA MET A 132 9.10 2.48 -5.25
C MET A 132 9.22 1.03 -4.75
N ASP A 133 8.45 0.09 -5.31
CA ASP A 133 8.61 -1.34 -5.00
C ASP A 133 9.99 -1.86 -5.38
N ARG A 134 10.50 -1.46 -6.54
CA ARG A 134 11.83 -1.84 -7.03
C ARG A 134 12.92 -1.29 -6.11
N ARG A 135 12.85 0.00 -5.75
CA ARG A 135 13.80 0.67 -4.85
C ARG A 135 13.79 0.09 -3.44
N ALA A 136 12.65 -0.40 -2.98
CA ALA A 136 12.52 -1.03 -1.67
C ALA A 136 13.14 -2.44 -1.60
N ALA A 137 13.45 -3.09 -2.72
CA ALA A 137 13.99 -4.45 -2.71
C ALA A 137 15.38 -4.53 -2.08
N ASP A 138 16.30 -3.64 -2.44
CA ASP A 138 17.68 -3.62 -1.93
C ASP A 138 17.75 -3.40 -0.41
N PRO A 139 17.13 -2.36 0.19
CA PRO A 139 17.18 -2.15 1.64
C PRO A 139 16.44 -3.24 2.42
N MET A 140 15.55 -4.00 1.79
CA MET A 140 14.81 -5.10 2.40
C MET A 140 15.45 -6.47 2.16
N ASP A 141 16.66 -6.53 1.58
CA ASP A 141 17.35 -7.78 1.19
C ASP A 141 16.43 -8.72 0.40
N GLY A 142 15.80 -8.18 -0.65
CA GLY A 142 14.84 -8.90 -1.47
C GLY A 142 13.59 -9.38 -0.72
N PHE A 143 13.25 -8.77 0.43
CA PHE A 143 12.14 -9.15 1.31
C PHE A 143 12.25 -10.56 1.90
N ALA A 144 13.46 -11.13 2.00
CA ALA A 144 13.66 -12.49 2.50
C ALA A 144 13.16 -12.66 3.95
N MET A 145 13.51 -11.71 4.84
CA MET A 145 13.07 -11.74 6.23
C MET A 145 11.56 -11.52 6.37
N ALA A 146 10.99 -10.57 5.60
CA ALA A 146 9.56 -10.31 5.62
C ALA A 146 8.75 -11.53 5.16
N THR A 147 9.21 -12.22 4.12
CA THR A 147 8.60 -13.48 3.63
C THR A 147 8.57 -14.55 4.72
N LYS A 148 9.69 -14.75 5.43
CA LYS A 148 9.78 -15.71 6.54
C LYS A 148 8.90 -15.30 7.73
N ALA A 149 8.88 -14.03 8.08
CA ALA A 149 8.06 -13.51 9.17
C ALA A 149 6.56 -13.73 8.91
N ILE A 150 6.09 -13.40 7.70
CA ILE A 150 4.70 -13.59 7.28
C ILE A 150 4.30 -15.08 7.34
N ASP A 151 5.20 -15.99 6.98
CA ASP A 151 4.95 -17.43 7.11
C ASP A 151 4.69 -17.86 8.56
N CYS A 152 5.43 -17.26 9.48
CA CYS A 152 5.32 -17.52 10.91
C CYS A 152 4.20 -16.70 11.60
N SER A 153 3.38 -15.95 10.87
CA SER A 153 2.32 -15.14 11.47
C SER A 153 1.28 -16.03 12.14
N ASP A 154 0.96 -15.73 13.40
CA ASP A 154 0.02 -16.48 14.24
C ASP A 154 -1.39 -16.54 13.61
N GLN A 155 -2.05 -17.70 13.73
CA GLN A 155 -3.39 -17.95 13.24
C GLN A 155 -4.49 -17.41 14.17
N ALA A 156 -4.16 -17.01 15.40
CA ALA A 156 -5.08 -16.40 16.35
C ALA A 156 -5.46 -14.93 16.01
N LEU A 157 -5.29 -14.53 14.76
CA LEU A 157 -5.65 -13.21 14.25
C LEU A 157 -7.17 -13.13 14.05
N GLU A 158 -7.82 -12.27 14.83
CA GLU A 158 -9.25 -11.99 14.72
C GLU A 158 -9.48 -10.49 14.61
N VAL A 159 -10.03 -10.05 13.47
CA VAL A 159 -10.36 -8.64 13.22
C VAL A 159 -11.84 -8.41 12.87
N GLY A 160 -12.64 -9.47 12.76
CA GLY A 160 -14.10 -9.39 12.55
C GLY A 160 -14.55 -8.96 11.14
N PHE A 161 -13.78 -8.14 10.42
CA PHE A 161 -14.14 -7.62 9.09
C PHE A 161 -13.46 -8.35 7.92
N LEU A 162 -12.47 -9.20 8.21
CA LEU A 162 -11.84 -10.11 7.26
C LEU A 162 -12.03 -11.54 7.75
N GLU A 163 -12.57 -12.39 6.89
CA GLU A 163 -12.72 -13.83 7.15
C GLU A 163 -11.34 -14.48 7.24
N THR A 164 -11.17 -15.41 8.18
CA THR A 164 -9.91 -16.11 8.43
C THR A 164 -9.42 -16.85 7.19
N GLU A 165 -10.32 -17.47 6.45
CA GLU A 165 -10.02 -18.19 5.20
C GLU A 165 -9.42 -17.25 4.15
N ILE A 166 -9.96 -16.04 4.03
CA ILE A 166 -9.47 -15.02 3.08
C ILE A 166 -8.10 -14.51 3.50
N LEU A 167 -7.86 -14.32 4.81
CA LEU A 167 -6.56 -13.93 5.33
C LEU A 167 -5.49 -15.01 5.10
N VAL A 168 -5.86 -16.29 5.24
CA VAL A 168 -4.96 -17.42 4.93
C VAL A 168 -4.61 -17.46 3.44
N GLU A 169 -5.59 -17.27 2.57
CA GLU A 169 -5.36 -17.18 1.12
C GLU A 169 -4.48 -15.97 0.77
N TRP A 170 -4.74 -14.82 1.39
CA TRP A 170 -3.95 -13.60 1.21
C TRP A 170 -2.49 -13.79 1.63
N ARG A 171 -2.26 -14.40 2.79
CA ARG A 171 -0.91 -14.71 3.27
C ARG A 171 -0.15 -15.52 2.22
N GLY A 172 -0.76 -16.59 1.70
CA GLY A 172 -0.15 -17.40 0.63
C GLY A 172 0.15 -16.59 -0.64
N TRP A 173 -0.76 -15.68 -1.00
CA TRP A 173 -0.58 -14.78 -2.14
C TRP A 173 0.59 -13.82 -1.95
N VAL A 174 0.69 -13.18 -0.78
CA VAL A 174 1.79 -12.26 -0.43
C VAL A 174 3.13 -12.99 -0.39
N GLN A 175 3.19 -14.19 0.21
CA GLN A 175 4.41 -15.01 0.22
C GLN A 175 4.88 -15.33 -1.21
N GLY A 176 3.97 -15.82 -2.05
CA GLY A 176 4.27 -16.13 -3.44
C GLY A 176 4.62 -14.91 -4.28
N PHE A 177 4.21 -13.72 -3.86
CA PHE A 177 4.52 -12.45 -4.50
C PHE A 177 5.90 -11.92 -4.09
N LEU A 178 6.22 -11.91 -2.79
CA LEU A 178 7.51 -11.44 -2.26
C LEU A 178 8.68 -12.35 -2.66
N GLY A 179 8.43 -13.65 -2.85
CA GLY A 179 9.45 -14.60 -3.33
C GLY A 179 9.84 -14.44 -4.79
N ARG A 180 9.31 -13.46 -5.53
CA ARG A 180 9.59 -13.25 -6.97
C ARG A 180 10.47 -12.03 -7.17
N GLU A 181 11.39 -12.14 -8.14
CA GLU A 181 12.14 -10.97 -8.61
C GLU A 181 11.21 -9.90 -9.21
N PHE A 182 11.63 -8.64 -9.06
CA PHE A 182 10.92 -7.52 -9.64
C PHE A 182 10.89 -7.62 -11.17
N THR A 183 9.74 -7.29 -11.76
CA THR A 183 9.60 -7.18 -13.22
C THR A 183 8.59 -6.09 -13.58
N TRP A 184 8.91 -5.33 -14.62
CA TRP A 184 8.02 -4.32 -15.19
C TRP A 184 6.77 -4.92 -15.85
N GLU A 185 6.72 -6.23 -16.10
CA GLU A 185 5.50 -6.93 -16.52
C GLU A 185 4.34 -6.79 -15.50
N ARG A 186 4.67 -6.41 -14.27
CA ARG A 186 3.68 -6.02 -13.26
C ARG A 186 2.82 -4.83 -13.70
N LEU A 187 3.39 -3.91 -14.49
CA LEU A 187 2.66 -2.77 -15.06
C LEU A 187 1.58 -3.26 -16.03
N LYS A 188 1.93 -4.13 -16.99
CA LYS A 188 0.96 -4.76 -17.92
C LYS A 188 -0.18 -5.43 -17.16
N ARG A 189 0.16 -6.27 -16.17
CA ARG A 189 -0.83 -6.95 -15.34
C ARG A 189 -1.74 -5.98 -14.55
N ALA A 190 -1.20 -4.86 -14.08
CA ALA A 190 -1.99 -3.85 -13.38
C ALA A 190 -2.97 -3.13 -14.33
N LEU A 191 -2.49 -2.67 -15.48
CA LEU A 191 -3.32 -1.96 -16.44
C LEU A 191 -4.35 -2.87 -17.10
N ASN A 192 -4.03 -4.13 -17.40
CA ASN A 192 -5.02 -5.09 -17.91
C ASN A 192 -6.15 -5.38 -16.90
N ARG A 193 -5.90 -5.25 -15.59
CA ARG A 193 -6.99 -5.36 -14.59
C ARG A 193 -7.92 -4.15 -14.61
N MET A 194 -7.39 -2.96 -14.91
CA MET A 194 -8.16 -1.71 -14.96
C MET A 194 -8.88 -1.52 -16.30
N TYR A 195 -8.24 -1.93 -17.39
CA TYR A 195 -8.67 -1.77 -18.77
C TYR A 195 -8.75 -3.13 -19.46
N ARG A 196 -9.59 -4.01 -18.91
CA ARG A 196 -9.72 -5.38 -19.41
C ARG A 196 -10.08 -5.37 -20.90
N ASP A 197 -9.33 -6.14 -21.67
CA ASP A 197 -9.52 -6.36 -23.10
C ASP A 197 -9.49 -5.06 -23.94
N ASN A 198 -8.75 -4.04 -23.47
CA ASN A 198 -8.52 -2.80 -24.21
C ASN A 198 -7.11 -2.80 -24.85
N ASP A 199 -7.05 -3.17 -26.12
CA ASP A 199 -5.80 -3.32 -26.89
C ASP A 199 -5.03 -2.01 -27.05
N ASP A 200 -5.74 -0.87 -27.11
CA ASP A 200 -5.11 0.45 -27.23
C ASP A 200 -4.28 0.77 -25.98
N VAL A 201 -4.84 0.53 -24.78
CA VAL A 201 -4.13 0.73 -23.52
C VAL A 201 -2.98 -0.27 -23.37
N GLN A 202 -3.16 -1.54 -23.77
CA GLN A 202 -2.04 -2.50 -23.74
C GLN A 202 -0.89 -2.05 -24.64
N SER A 203 -1.22 -1.55 -25.84
CA SER A 203 -0.22 -0.99 -26.77
C SER A 203 0.49 0.24 -26.19
N GLU A 204 -0.21 1.09 -25.43
CA GLU A 204 0.41 2.21 -24.71
C GLU A 204 1.40 1.74 -23.63
N VAL A 205 1.03 0.72 -22.86
CA VAL A 205 1.92 0.13 -21.85
C VAL A 205 3.14 -0.52 -22.50
N ASP A 206 2.95 -1.26 -23.59
CA ASP A 206 4.06 -1.88 -24.33
C ASP A 206 5.05 -0.83 -24.83
N ARG A 207 4.56 0.24 -25.47
CA ARG A 207 5.42 1.37 -25.90
C ARG A 207 6.15 2.02 -24.73
N PHE A 208 5.49 2.21 -23.59
CA PHE A 208 6.11 2.75 -22.39
C PHE A 208 7.26 1.85 -21.91
N LEU A 209 7.07 0.52 -21.92
CA LEU A 209 8.07 -0.44 -21.46
C LEU A 209 9.24 -0.63 -22.45
N GLU A 210 8.97 -0.60 -23.76
CA GLU A 210 9.99 -0.66 -24.81
C GLU A 210 10.98 0.52 -24.76
N GLN A 211 10.54 1.66 -24.23
CA GLN A 211 11.32 2.89 -24.12
C GLN A 211 12.02 3.05 -22.75
N MET A 212 12.06 2.03 -21.91
CA MET A 212 12.80 2.11 -20.65
C MET A 212 14.33 2.19 -20.89
N PRO A 213 15.10 3.01 -20.14
CA PRO A 213 14.67 3.81 -18.98
C PRO A 213 14.10 5.20 -19.31
N PHE A 214 14.16 5.65 -20.57
CA PHE A 214 13.72 6.98 -21.00
C PHE A 214 12.27 7.31 -20.64
N SER A 215 11.37 6.32 -20.66
CA SER A 215 10.00 6.49 -20.18
C SER A 215 9.91 6.98 -18.73
N MET A 216 10.75 6.47 -17.83
CA MET A 216 10.80 6.93 -16.45
C MET A 216 11.44 8.30 -16.32
N GLU A 217 12.46 8.62 -17.13
CA GLU A 217 13.06 9.96 -17.18
C GLU A 217 11.99 11.01 -17.54
N LYS A 218 11.14 10.72 -18.54
CA LYS A 218 9.98 11.57 -18.90
C LYS A 218 8.99 11.74 -17.73
N VAL A 219 8.74 10.69 -16.95
CA VAL A 219 7.89 10.80 -15.75
C VAL A 219 8.55 11.73 -14.75
N TYR A 220 9.86 11.59 -14.50
CA TYR A 220 10.60 12.40 -13.54
C TYR A 220 10.76 13.88 -13.95
N GLU A 221 10.72 14.20 -15.24
CA GLU A 221 10.63 15.60 -15.70
C GLU A 221 9.36 16.31 -15.22
N LYS A 222 8.27 15.55 -14.98
CA LYS A 222 6.97 16.09 -14.57
C LYS A 222 6.67 15.87 -13.10
N VAL A 223 7.11 14.75 -12.54
CA VAL A 223 6.97 14.38 -11.14
C VAL A 223 8.36 14.05 -10.62
N PRO A 224 9.13 15.07 -10.17
CA PRO A 224 10.52 14.89 -9.76
C PRO A 224 10.67 13.89 -8.60
N GLU A 225 11.85 13.28 -8.48
CA GLU A 225 12.12 12.27 -7.44
C GLU A 225 11.91 12.81 -6.02
N GLU A 226 12.11 14.12 -5.81
CA GLU A 226 11.86 14.79 -4.53
C GLU A 226 10.39 14.70 -4.11
N LYS A 227 9.45 14.56 -5.05
CA LYS A 227 8.03 14.33 -4.73
C LYS A 227 7.80 12.94 -4.16
N LEU A 228 8.50 11.92 -4.68
CA LEU A 228 8.45 10.57 -4.11
C LEU A 228 9.07 10.55 -2.71
N ALA A 229 10.21 11.22 -2.52
CA ALA A 229 10.84 11.31 -1.21
C ALA A 229 9.92 12.02 -0.20
N ALA A 230 9.32 13.16 -0.58
CA ALA A 230 8.36 13.88 0.27
C ALA A 230 7.10 13.05 0.57
N TYR A 231 6.64 12.24 -0.39
CA TYR A 231 5.56 11.28 -0.15
C TYR A 231 5.95 10.26 0.93
N GLN A 232 7.13 9.63 0.80
CA GLN A 232 7.59 8.61 1.74
C GLN A 232 7.80 9.19 3.14
N GLU A 233 8.43 10.36 3.24
CA GLU A 233 8.63 11.07 4.51
C GLU A 233 7.29 11.36 5.19
N ARG A 234 6.35 11.99 4.46
CA ARG A 234 5.03 12.28 5.01
C ARG A 234 4.26 11.02 5.39
N ALA A 235 4.27 9.99 4.56
CA ALA A 235 3.57 8.74 4.87
C ALA A 235 4.14 8.07 6.13
N LEU A 236 5.45 8.15 6.35
CA LEU A 236 6.10 7.68 7.57
C LEU A 236 5.68 8.51 8.80
N GLU A 237 5.76 9.84 8.72
CA GLU A 237 5.39 10.75 9.81
C GLU A 237 3.93 10.56 10.25
N GLU A 238 3.01 10.55 9.29
CA GLU A 238 1.57 10.38 9.54
C GLU A 238 1.29 8.97 10.11
N THR A 239 1.99 7.94 9.63
CA THR A 239 1.86 6.56 10.16
C THR A 239 2.30 6.51 11.62
N VAL A 240 3.46 7.11 11.94
CA VAL A 240 4.00 7.14 13.31
C VAL A 240 3.09 7.92 14.24
N SER A 241 2.55 9.07 13.79
CA SER A 241 1.61 9.87 14.58
C SER A 241 0.36 9.06 14.92
N LEU A 242 -0.29 8.48 13.90
CA LEU A 242 -1.53 7.75 14.08
C LEU A 242 -1.35 6.43 14.85
N ALA A 243 -0.22 5.76 14.66
CA ALA A 243 0.15 4.59 15.45
C ALA A 243 0.35 4.94 16.93
N ARG A 244 0.98 6.09 17.25
CA ARG A 244 1.13 6.55 18.64
C ARG A 244 -0.21 6.87 19.27
N GLU A 245 -1.08 7.57 18.55
CA GLU A 245 -2.45 7.87 18.99
C GLU A 245 -3.21 6.58 19.29
N TYR A 246 -3.15 5.61 18.37
CA TYR A 246 -3.77 4.29 18.56
C TYR A 246 -3.24 3.59 19.81
N LEU A 247 -1.92 3.53 20.00
CA LEU A 247 -1.30 2.82 21.13
C LEU A 247 -1.55 3.44 22.50
N ILE A 248 -1.82 4.75 22.58
CA ILE A 248 -2.16 5.42 23.85
C ILE A 248 -3.59 5.09 24.28
N GLY A 249 -4.47 4.73 23.32
CA GLY A 249 -5.89 4.54 23.56
C GLY A 249 -6.63 5.87 23.70
N THR A 250 -7.81 5.97 23.09
CA THR A 250 -8.74 7.10 23.27
C THR A 250 -9.82 6.77 24.27
#